data_AF-A0A7I0J593-F1
#
_entry.id   AF-A0A7I0J593-F1
#
_cell.length_a   1.000
_cell.length_b   1.000
_cell.length_c   1.000
_cell.angle_alpha   90.00
_cell.angle_beta   90.00
_cell.angle_gamma   90.00
#
_symmetry.space_group_name_H-M   'P 1'
#
loop_
_entity.id
_entity.type
_entity.pdbx_description
1 polymer ?
#
loop_
_entity_poly.entity_id
_entity_poly.type
_entity_poly.pdbx_seq_one_letter_code
_entity_poly.pdbx_strand_id
1 'polypeptide(L)'
;ALGVYTNLITAGVGIAEGRIEAFAEAGLDHLQLSFQGARPATTDRIGNHQGSHEKKLETAHRARAAGLPLTINAPVHRHNIEEVPEFIDLALSLDAERLEIANVQYS
;
A
#
# COMPACT_ATOMS: atom_id res chain seq x y z
N ALA A 1 14.70 -16.84 -9.95
CA ALA A 1 13.86 -15.94 -10.76
C ALA A 1 14.23 -16.10 -12.24
N LEU A 2 13.24 -16.20 -13.14
CA LEU A 2 13.42 -16.38 -14.61
C LEU A 2 13.88 -15.10 -15.34
N GLY A 3 14.55 -14.17 -14.64
CA GLY A 3 14.97 -12.87 -15.18
C GLY A 3 13.85 -11.83 -15.30
N VAL A 4 12.70 -12.03 -14.65
CA VAL A 4 11.57 -11.09 -14.64
C VAL A 4 11.43 -10.50 -13.24
N TYR A 5 11.21 -9.19 -13.17
CA TYR A 5 10.89 -8.48 -11.93
C TYR A 5 9.41 -8.65 -11.59
N THR A 6 9.12 -8.97 -10.33
CA THR A 6 7.78 -9.25 -9.83
C THR A 6 7.34 -8.21 -8.80
N ASN A 7 6.19 -7.59 -9.04
CA ASN A 7 5.57 -6.63 -8.12
C ASN A 7 4.17 -7.12 -7.73
N LEU A 8 3.95 -7.35 -6.44
CA LEU A 8 2.63 -7.66 -5.91
C LEU A 8 1.90 -6.34 -5.65
N ILE A 9 0.93 -6.02 -6.49
CA ILE A 9 0.00 -4.90 -6.27
C ILE A 9 -1.23 -5.42 -5.54
N THR A 10 -1.53 -4.88 -4.37
CA THR A 10 -2.61 -5.38 -3.51
C THR A 10 -3.32 -4.28 -2.73
N ALA A 11 -4.56 -4.55 -2.31
CA ALA A 11 -5.28 -3.73 -1.35
C ALA A 11 -4.80 -3.93 0.09
N GLY A 12 -4.00 -4.96 0.36
CA GLY A 12 -3.48 -5.29 1.71
C GLY A 12 -4.54 -5.68 2.73
N VAL A 13 -5.71 -6.13 2.26
CA VAL A 13 -6.81 -6.59 3.12
C VAL A 13 -7.01 -8.08 2.87
N GLY A 14 -7.16 -8.86 3.95
CA GLY A 14 -7.40 -10.31 3.85
C GLY A 14 -6.17 -11.14 3.48
N ILE A 15 -4.96 -10.59 3.69
CA ILE A 15 -3.73 -11.33 3.50
C ILE A 15 -3.50 -12.22 4.73
N ALA A 16 -3.57 -13.54 4.52
CA ALA A 16 -3.32 -14.51 5.58
C ALA A 16 -1.93 -14.30 6.23
N GLU A 17 -1.83 -14.66 7.50
CA GLU A 17 -0.54 -14.75 8.21
C GLU A 17 0.42 -15.68 7.46
N GLY A 18 1.72 -15.34 7.44
CA GLY A 18 2.76 -16.07 6.71
C GLY A 18 2.73 -15.92 5.18
N ARG A 19 1.68 -15.33 4.58
CA ARG A 19 1.57 -15.24 3.11
C ARG A 19 2.57 -14.27 2.47
N ILE A 20 2.88 -13.15 3.12
CA ILE A 20 3.84 -12.16 2.59
C ILE A 20 5.25 -12.74 2.63
N GLU A 21 5.55 -13.42 3.72
CA GLU A 21 6.80 -14.10 4.00
C GLU A 21 7.02 -15.23 2.97
N ALA A 22 6.00 -16.05 2.72
CA ALA A 22 6.04 -17.06 1.67
C ALA A 22 6.25 -16.48 0.27
N PHE A 23 5.69 -15.30 -0.04
CA PHE A 23 5.96 -14.63 -1.31
C PHE A 23 7.40 -14.12 -1.40
N ALA A 24 7.92 -13.53 -0.32
CA ALA A 24 9.32 -13.10 -0.26
C ALA A 24 10.27 -14.30 -0.45
N GLU A 25 10.04 -15.42 0.24
CA GLU A 25 10.81 -16.66 0.09
C GLU A 25 10.72 -17.26 -1.33
N ALA A 26 9.57 -17.12 -1.98
CA ALA A 26 9.39 -17.53 -3.38
C ALA A 26 10.11 -16.60 -4.38
N GLY A 27 10.69 -15.49 -3.92
CA GLY A 27 11.44 -14.54 -4.73
C GLY A 27 10.61 -13.38 -5.28
N LEU A 28 9.54 -12.96 -4.57
CA LEU A 28 8.87 -11.69 -4.86
C LEU A 28 9.85 -10.53 -4.67
N ASP A 29 9.96 -9.65 -5.67
CA ASP A 29 10.94 -8.57 -5.64
C ASP A 29 10.42 -7.31 -4.93
N HIS A 30 9.10 -7.09 -4.90
CA HIS A 30 8.52 -5.84 -4.42
C HIS A 30 7.03 -5.96 -4.10
N LEU A 31 6.56 -5.16 -3.14
CA LEU A 31 5.14 -5.04 -2.80
C LEU A 31 4.67 -3.59 -2.97
N GLN A 32 3.55 -3.42 -3.66
CA GLN A 32 2.86 -2.14 -3.82
C GLN A 32 1.49 -2.18 -3.15
N LEU A 33 1.31 -1.31 -2.17
CA LEU A 33 0.12 -1.27 -1.35
C LEU A 33 -0.72 -0.03 -1.63
N SER A 34 -1.99 -0.23 -1.96
CA SER A 34 -2.90 0.86 -2.30
C SER A 34 -3.57 1.45 -1.05
N PHE A 35 -3.50 2.77 -0.87
CA PHE A 35 -4.24 3.52 0.15
C PHE A 35 -5.22 4.49 -0.51
N GLN A 36 -6.45 4.52 0.01
CA GLN A 36 -7.53 5.36 -0.51
C GLN A 36 -7.58 6.74 0.20
N GLY A 37 -6.93 6.86 1.35
CA GLY A 37 -6.64 8.09 2.06
C GLY A 37 -5.40 7.87 2.93
N ALA A 38 -4.79 8.94 3.40
CA ALA A 38 -3.76 8.85 4.43
C ALA A 38 -4.37 8.70 5.84
N ARG A 39 -5.67 9.02 5.97
CA ARG A 39 -6.42 8.94 7.23
C ARG A 39 -7.30 7.68 7.27
N PRO A 40 -7.54 7.08 8.46
CA PRO A 40 -8.43 5.93 8.59
C PRO A 40 -9.83 6.18 8.03
N ALA A 41 -10.45 7.31 8.39
CA ALA A 41 -11.81 7.64 7.96
C ALA A 41 -11.93 7.77 6.43
N THR A 42 -10.93 8.37 5.77
CA THR A 42 -10.93 8.53 4.31
C THR A 42 -10.69 7.21 3.61
N THR A 43 -9.73 6.42 4.10
CA THR A 43 -9.44 5.08 3.58
C THR A 43 -10.64 4.16 3.65
N ASP A 44 -11.30 4.07 4.81
CA ASP A 44 -12.44 3.18 5.00
C ASP A 44 -13.65 3.62 4.17
N ARG A 45 -13.89 4.95 4.09
CA ARG A 45 -15.01 5.51 3.31
C ARG A 45 -14.84 5.28 1.81
N ILE A 46 -13.67 5.60 1.25
CA ILE A 46 -13.43 5.47 -0.19
C ILE A 46 -13.22 3.99 -0.56
N GLY A 47 -12.55 3.21 0.29
CA GLY A 47 -12.34 1.78 0.11
C GLY A 47 -13.56 0.92 0.42
N ASN A 48 -14.63 1.52 0.96
CA ASN A 48 -15.86 0.84 1.39
C ASN A 48 -15.60 -0.41 2.27
N HIS A 49 -14.64 -0.30 3.18
CA HIS A 49 -14.23 -1.39 4.07
C HIS A 49 -13.75 -0.83 5.41
N GLN A 50 -14.56 -1.02 6.46
CA GLN A 50 -14.22 -0.56 7.81
C GLN A 50 -13.00 -1.30 8.36
N GLY A 51 -12.09 -0.55 8.99
CA GLY A 51 -10.82 -1.06 9.53
C GLY A 51 -9.81 -1.47 8.45
N SER A 52 -10.01 -1.04 7.20
CA SER A 52 -9.07 -1.35 6.11
C SER A 52 -7.75 -0.62 6.29
N HIS A 53 -7.77 0.57 6.87
CA HIS A 53 -6.55 1.34 7.11
C HIS A 53 -5.56 0.60 8.01
N GLU A 54 -6.02 0.10 9.17
CA GLU A 54 -5.20 -0.67 10.11
C GLU A 54 -4.57 -1.91 9.43
N LYS A 55 -5.38 -2.68 8.68
CA LYS A 55 -4.91 -3.89 7.97
C LYS A 55 -3.87 -3.57 6.89
N LYS A 56 -4.00 -2.42 6.23
CA LYS A 56 -3.00 -1.94 5.27
C LYS A 56 -1.70 -1.59 5.98
N LEU A 57 -1.75 -0.89 7.12
CA LEU A 57 -0.55 -0.62 7.93
C LEU A 57 0.13 -1.93 8.36
N GLU A 58 -0.64 -2.90 8.86
CA GLU A 58 -0.12 -4.22 9.22
C GLU A 58 0.56 -4.91 8.02
N THR A 59 -0.09 -4.89 6.85
CA THR A 59 0.48 -5.45 5.61
C THR A 59 1.78 -4.74 5.22
N ALA A 60 1.84 -3.41 5.31
CA ALA A 60 3.04 -2.64 5.01
C ALA A 60 4.20 -3.03 5.95
N HIS A 61 3.93 -3.10 7.25
CA HIS A 61 4.93 -3.50 8.25
C HIS A 61 5.42 -4.94 8.01
N ARG A 62 4.52 -5.87 7.69
CA ARG A 62 4.91 -7.25 7.34
C ARG A 62 5.76 -7.31 6.07
N ALA A 63 5.44 -6.51 5.05
CA ALA A 63 6.24 -6.42 3.84
C ALA A 63 7.66 -5.95 4.14
N ARG A 64 7.80 -4.84 4.89
CA ARG A 64 9.11 -4.33 5.31
C ARG A 64 9.87 -5.32 6.19
N ALA A 65 9.19 -5.98 7.14
CA ALA A 65 9.80 -7.00 8.00
C ALA A 65 10.30 -8.22 7.21
N ALA A 66 9.62 -8.58 6.12
CA ALA A 66 10.05 -9.63 5.19
C ALA A 66 11.18 -9.16 4.23
N GLY A 67 11.68 -7.93 4.37
CA GLY A 67 12.74 -7.36 3.53
C GLY A 67 12.26 -6.94 2.14
N LEU A 68 10.96 -6.84 1.91
CA LEU A 68 10.41 -6.41 0.62
C LEU A 68 10.46 -4.88 0.48
N PRO A 69 11.01 -4.37 -0.63
CA PRO A 69 10.72 -3.04 -1.13
C PRO A 69 9.23 -2.72 -1.12
N LEU A 70 8.87 -1.55 -0.59
CA LEU A 70 7.48 -1.11 -0.44
C LEU A 70 7.23 0.15 -1.27
N THR A 71 6.19 0.12 -2.09
CA THR A 71 5.58 1.31 -2.68
C THR A 71 4.21 1.58 -2.06
N ILE A 72 3.96 2.82 -1.67
CA ILE A 72 2.61 3.31 -1.37
C ILE A 72 2.01 3.85 -2.66
N ASN A 73 0.87 3.28 -3.08
CA ASN A 73 0.11 3.75 -4.23
C ASN A 73 -1.13 4.51 -3.74
N ALA A 74 -1.21 5.79 -4.07
CA ALA A 74 -2.26 6.71 -3.63
C ALA A 74 -3.02 7.30 -4.84
N PRO A 75 -4.13 6.65 -5.26
CA PRO A 75 -5.05 7.25 -6.23
C PRO A 75 -5.77 8.44 -5.57
N VAL A 76 -5.55 9.64 -6.10
CA VAL A 76 -6.12 10.89 -5.57
C VAL A 76 -7.22 11.45 -6.47
N HIS A 77 -8.22 12.06 -5.85
CA HIS A 77 -9.36 12.74 -6.47
C HIS A 77 -9.91 13.80 -5.50
N ARG A 78 -10.97 14.52 -5.89
CA ARG A 78 -11.55 15.64 -5.12
C ARG A 78 -11.92 15.37 -3.65
N HIS A 79 -11.94 14.11 -3.23
CA HIS A 79 -12.35 13.72 -1.87
C HIS A 79 -11.18 13.37 -0.95
N ASN A 80 -9.96 13.24 -1.47
CA ASN A 80 -8.76 12.89 -0.71
C ASN A 80 -7.50 13.64 -1.18
N ILE A 81 -7.57 14.48 -2.22
CA ILE A 81 -6.40 15.19 -2.75
C ILE A 81 -5.74 16.13 -1.74
N GLU A 82 -6.51 16.66 -0.78
CA GLU A 82 -5.99 17.47 0.32
C GLU A 82 -5.11 16.66 1.30
N GLU A 83 -5.16 15.32 1.24
CA GLU A 83 -4.35 14.42 2.09
C GLU A 83 -2.96 14.11 1.50
N VAL A 84 -2.57 14.75 0.39
CA VAL A 84 -1.24 14.53 -0.22
C VAL A 84 -0.08 14.75 0.76
N PRO A 85 -0.05 15.81 1.59
CA PRO A 85 0.97 15.94 2.62
C PRO A 85 1.01 14.74 3.58
N GLU A 86 -0.15 14.30 4.06
CA GLU A 86 -0.24 13.15 4.96
C GLU A 86 0.13 11.82 4.28
N PHE A 87 -0.06 11.67 2.96
CA PHE A 87 0.45 10.51 2.22
C PHE A 87 1.98 10.45 2.21
N ILE A 88 2.64 11.61 2.16
CA ILE A 88 4.11 11.70 2.26
C ILE A 88 4.55 11.26 3.65
N ASP A 89 3.91 11.78 4.71
CA ASP A 89 4.20 11.39 6.09
C ASP A 89 3.96 9.90 6.33
N LEU A 90 2.87 9.37 5.77
CA LEU A 90 2.54 7.95 5.84
C LEU A 90 3.62 7.10 5.16
N ALA A 91 4.03 7.45 3.93
CA ALA A 91 5.08 6.74 3.22
C ALA A 91 6.41 6.73 3.98
N LEU A 92 6.80 7.87 4.57
CA LEU A 92 7.99 7.98 5.42
C LEU A 92 7.86 7.11 6.67
N SER A 93 6.71 7.13 7.34
CA SER A 93 6.46 6.34 8.56
C SER A 93 6.50 4.83 8.31
N LEU A 94 6.18 4.40 7.09
CA LEU A 94 6.19 3.00 6.67
C LEU A 94 7.52 2.57 6.02
N ASP A 95 8.52 3.45 6.01
CA ASP A 95 9.81 3.20 5.34
C ASP A 95 9.62 2.75 3.88
N ALA A 96 8.68 3.40 3.17
CA ALA A 96 8.42 3.11 1.78
C ALA A 96 9.50 3.71 0.87
N GLU A 97 9.98 2.92 -0.09
CA GLU A 97 10.99 3.36 -1.07
C GLU A 97 10.39 4.30 -2.12
N ARG A 98 9.08 4.19 -2.36
CA ARG A 98 8.38 5.00 -3.35
C ARG A 98 6.97 5.32 -2.88
N LEU A 99 6.55 6.55 -3.17
CA LEU A 99 5.16 7.00 -3.09
C LEU A 99 4.71 7.36 -4.51
N GLU A 100 3.66 6.70 -4.98
CA GLU A 100 3.02 6.97 -6.27
C GLU A 100 1.70 7.71 -6.03
N ILE A 101 1.62 8.96 -6.45
CA ILE A 101 0.38 9.76 -6.41
C ILE A 101 -0.21 9.80 -7.82
N ALA A 102 -1.35 9.15 -8.01
CA ALA A 102 -2.03 9.08 -9.30
C ALA A 102 -3.33 9.88 -9.25
N ASN A 103 -3.39 11.01 -9.94
CA ASN A 103 -4.63 11.79 -10.02
C ASN A 103 -5.62 11.09 -10.97
N VAL A 104 -6.76 10.67 -10.42
CA VAL A 104 -7.81 9.99 -11.19
C VAL A 104 -8.66 11.04 -11.89
N GLN A 105 -8.39 11.25 -13.17
CA GLN A 105 -9.20 12.09 -14.04
C GLN A 105 -10.33 11.23 -14.63
N TYR A 106 -11.54 11.40 -14.11
CA TYR A 106 -12.75 10.97 -14.83
C TYR A 106 -13.30 12.16 -15.61
N SER A 107 -13.58 11.93 -16.89
CA SER A 107 -14.32 12.83 -17.80
C SER A 107 -15.79 12.91 -17.42
#